data_AF-A0A916DCS6-F1
#
_entry.id   AF-A0A916DCS6-F1
#
_cell.length_a   1.000
_cell.length_b   1.000
_cell.length_c   1.000
_cell.angle_alpha   90.00
_cell.angle_beta   90.00
_cell.angle_gamma   90.00
#
_symmetry.space_group_name_H-M   'P 1'
#
loop_
_entity.id
_entity.type
_entity.pdbx_description
1 polymer ?
#
loop_
_entity_poly.entity_id
_entity_poly.type
_entity_poly.pdbx_seq_one_letter_code
_entity_poly.pdbx_strand_id
1 'polypeptide(L)'
;MKVTANTAMDIQFFDQSEVPQPRDQIRIEKLTPEPYPDGWRIKVSIEVTPFQERPSLELRIRNEQRVIAELSIIETMHRHMEFTVHVRGVTSPYGPYWAECDLYYEDRLSPQHRVSVPFVISPNAQSQNQQEEVKS
;
A
#
# COMPACT_ATOMS: atom_id res chain seq x y z
N MET A 1 59.29 11.85 -14.16
CA MET A 1 58.80 10.48 -13.92
C MET A 1 57.45 10.57 -13.24
N LYS A 2 56.51 9.68 -13.61
CA LYS A 2 55.07 9.53 -13.23
C LYS A 2 54.77 9.82 -11.74
N VAL A 3 53.56 10.18 -11.32
CA VAL A 3 52.32 9.37 -11.27
C VAL A 3 51.09 10.30 -11.23
N THR A 4 50.27 10.34 -12.29
CA THR A 4 48.95 9.68 -12.46
C THR A 4 47.88 10.13 -11.46
N ALA A 5 46.90 10.91 -11.93
CA ALA A 5 45.67 11.21 -11.22
C ALA A 5 44.84 9.92 -11.06
N ASN A 6 44.46 9.61 -9.82
CA ASN A 6 43.50 8.57 -9.52
C ASN A 6 42.10 9.12 -9.83
N THR A 7 41.52 8.68 -10.95
CA THR A 7 40.10 8.87 -11.24
C THR A 7 39.32 7.95 -10.29
N ALA A 8 38.75 8.52 -9.23
CA ALA A 8 37.78 7.81 -8.42
C ALA A 8 36.54 7.53 -9.28
N MET A 9 36.27 6.25 -9.53
CA MET A 9 35.03 5.77 -10.13
C MET A 9 33.91 6.02 -9.10
N ASP A 10 32.97 6.89 -9.42
CA ASP A 10 31.74 7.08 -8.65
C ASP A 10 30.84 5.85 -8.87
N ILE A 11 30.98 4.86 -7.98
CA ILE A 11 30.14 3.67 -8.00
C ILE A 11 28.82 4.07 -7.34
N GLN A 12 27.82 4.39 -8.16
CA GLN A 12 26.45 4.58 -7.69
C GLN A 12 25.91 3.22 -7.25
N PHE A 13 25.89 2.99 -5.94
CA PHE A 13 25.23 1.82 -5.35
C PHE A 13 23.71 2.04 -5.47
N PHE A 14 23.08 1.37 -6.42
CA PHE A 14 21.63 1.31 -6.49
C PHE A 14 21.09 0.60 -5.24
N ASP A 15 20.05 1.16 -4.64
CA ASP A 15 19.30 0.47 -3.59
C ASP A 15 18.72 -0.81 -4.19
N GLN A 16 19.11 -1.97 -3.65
CA GLN A 16 18.68 -3.27 -4.17
C GLN A 16 17.16 -3.45 -4.08
N SER A 17 16.48 -2.66 -3.22
CA SER A 17 15.03 -2.64 -3.10
C SER A 17 14.31 -2.00 -4.29
N GLU A 18 15.03 -1.36 -5.22
CA GLU A 18 14.45 -0.74 -6.42
C GLU A 18 14.54 -1.62 -7.66
N VAL A 19 15.25 -2.75 -7.61
CA VAL A 19 15.43 -3.64 -8.75
C VAL A 19 14.14 -4.42 -9.05
N PRO A 20 13.55 -4.30 -10.25
CA PRO A 20 12.37 -5.07 -10.65
C PRO A 20 12.57 -6.58 -10.57
N GLN A 21 11.69 -7.24 -9.82
CA GLN A 21 11.73 -8.68 -9.56
C GLN A 21 10.85 -9.47 -10.55
N PRO A 22 11.13 -10.76 -10.75
CA PRO A 22 10.29 -11.65 -11.54
C PRO A 22 8.95 -11.93 -10.85
N ARG A 23 7.95 -12.35 -11.64
CA ARG A 23 6.55 -12.55 -11.25
C ARG A 23 6.40 -13.35 -9.95
N ASP A 24 7.11 -14.47 -9.81
CA ASP A 24 7.02 -15.39 -8.66
C ASP A 24 7.50 -14.78 -7.33
N GLN A 25 8.23 -13.67 -7.38
CA GLN A 25 8.74 -12.97 -6.19
C GLN A 25 7.89 -11.75 -5.81
N ILE A 26 6.93 -11.36 -6.64
CA ILE A 26 6.09 -10.19 -6.40
C ILE A 26 5.10 -10.45 -5.29
N ARG A 27 5.11 -9.57 -4.30
CA ARG A 27 4.20 -9.60 -3.16
C ARG A 27 3.79 -8.19 -2.76
N ILE A 28 2.74 -8.13 -1.95
CA ILE A 28 2.34 -6.90 -1.25
C ILE A 28 3.30 -6.76 -0.07
N GLU A 29 4.05 -5.67 -0.05
CA GLU A 29 5.02 -5.35 1.00
C GLU A 29 4.36 -4.58 2.13
N LYS A 30 3.41 -3.69 1.80
CA LYS A 30 2.69 -2.89 2.78
C LYS A 30 1.25 -2.61 2.34
N LEU A 31 0.34 -2.66 3.32
CA LEU A 31 -1.05 -2.23 3.17
C LEU A 31 -1.40 -1.36 4.38
N THR A 32 -1.65 -0.07 4.14
CA THR A 32 -1.90 0.90 5.22
C THR A 32 -3.22 1.63 5.00
N PRO A 33 -4.29 1.24 5.72
CA PRO A 33 -5.54 2.00 5.77
C PRO A 33 -5.49 3.09 6.85
N GLU A 34 -5.71 4.34 6.45
CA GLU A 34 -5.75 5.51 7.34
C GLU A 34 -7.10 6.24 7.20
N PRO A 35 -8.00 6.11 8.18
CA PRO A 35 -9.26 6.85 8.19
C PRO A 35 -9.02 8.36 8.23
N TYR A 36 -9.77 9.11 7.41
CA TYR A 36 -9.81 10.55 7.51
C TYR A 36 -10.57 10.98 8.78
N PRO A 37 -10.33 12.20 9.29
CA PRO A 37 -11.04 12.73 10.45
C PRO A 37 -12.57 12.82 10.30
N ASP A 38 -13.07 12.84 9.06
CA ASP A 38 -14.52 12.84 8.80
C ASP A 38 -15.18 11.46 9.02
N GLY A 39 -14.39 10.40 9.13
CA GLY A 39 -14.83 9.01 9.25
C GLY A 39 -15.39 8.39 7.96
N TRP A 40 -15.66 9.17 6.91
CA TRP A 40 -16.31 8.69 5.69
C TRP A 40 -15.34 8.36 4.56
N ARG A 41 -14.08 8.76 4.70
CA ARG A 41 -13.01 8.46 3.76
C ARG A 41 -11.88 7.71 4.44
N ILE A 42 -11.21 6.87 3.67
CA ILE A 42 -10.03 6.12 4.11
C ILE A 42 -8.97 6.33 3.02
N LYS A 43 -7.78 6.81 3.41
CA LYS A 43 -6.60 6.78 2.55
C LYS A 43 -6.03 5.37 2.65
N VAL A 44 -5.89 4.68 1.52
CA VAL A 44 -5.28 3.35 1.49
C VAL A 44 -4.00 3.45 0.67
N SER A 45 -2.87 3.24 1.33
CA SER A 45 -1.56 3.14 0.68
C SER A 45 -1.17 1.67 0.53
N ILE A 46 -0.77 1.29 -0.68
CA ILE A 46 -0.35 -0.07 -1.03
C ILE A 46 1.06 0.01 -1.62
N GLU A 47 1.96 -0.80 -1.09
CA GLU A 47 3.30 -0.99 -1.64
C GLU A 47 3.44 -2.45 -2.10
N VAL A 48 3.92 -2.63 -3.33
CA VAL A 48 4.29 -3.93 -3.88
C VAL A 48 5.77 -3.96 -4.21
N THR A 49 6.35 -5.15 -4.20
CA THR A 49 7.71 -5.36 -4.70
C THR A 49 7.83 -4.79 -6.13
N PRO A 50 8.93 -4.09 -6.47
CA PRO A 50 9.16 -3.66 -7.85
C PRO A 50 9.06 -4.85 -8.82
N PHE A 51 8.41 -4.65 -9.96
CA PHE A 51 7.99 -5.75 -10.82
C PHE A 51 8.45 -5.55 -12.27
N GLN A 52 8.79 -6.65 -12.93
CA GLN A 52 9.03 -6.67 -14.38
C GLN A 52 7.72 -6.79 -15.16
N GLU A 53 6.79 -7.60 -14.65
CA GLU A 53 5.44 -7.81 -15.19
C GLU A 53 4.42 -7.22 -14.23
N ARG A 54 3.47 -6.42 -14.75
CA ARG A 54 2.51 -5.67 -13.95
C ARG A 54 1.49 -6.61 -13.28
N PRO A 55 1.43 -6.66 -11.94
CA PRO A 55 0.36 -7.38 -11.27
C PRO A 55 -0.95 -6.59 -11.35
N SER A 56 -2.06 -7.31 -11.17
CA SER A 56 -3.35 -6.71 -10.82
C SER A 56 -3.59 -6.88 -9.33
N LEU A 57 -4.34 -5.95 -8.74
CA LEU A 57 -4.73 -6.01 -7.34
C LEU A 57 -6.22 -5.84 -7.16
N GLU A 58 -6.74 -6.47 -6.11
CA GLU A 58 -8.11 -6.30 -5.66
C GLU A 58 -8.12 -5.84 -4.21
N LEU A 59 -8.62 -4.64 -3.96
CA LEU A 59 -8.76 -4.08 -2.62
C LEU A 59 -10.22 -4.16 -2.18
N ARG A 60 -10.46 -4.69 -0.97
CA ARG A 60 -11.76 -4.71 -0.32
C ARG A 60 -11.65 -4.09 1.07
N ILE A 61 -12.55 -3.18 1.37
CA ILE A 61 -12.77 -2.70 2.74
C ILE A 61 -14.05 -3.36 3.24
N ARG A 62 -13.95 -4.08 4.35
CA ARG A 62 -15.11 -4.74 4.98
C ARG A 62 -15.20 -4.39 6.46
N ASN A 63 -16.41 -4.46 6.98
CA ASN A 63 -16.67 -4.52 8.41
C ASN A 63 -17.15 -5.93 8.78
N GLU A 64 -17.68 -6.11 9.99
CA GLU A 64 -18.19 -7.42 10.44
C GLU A 64 -19.40 -7.90 9.63
N GLN A 65 -20.19 -6.99 9.08
CA GLN A 65 -21.44 -7.35 8.41
C GLN A 65 -21.26 -7.60 6.90
N ARG A 66 -20.40 -6.81 6.24
CA ARG A 66 -20.30 -6.82 4.77
C ARG A 66 -19.06 -6.12 4.21
N VAL A 67 -18.89 -6.27 2.90
CA VAL A 67 -18.00 -5.41 2.10
C VAL A 67 -18.62 -4.02 1.96
N ILE A 68 -17.83 -3.00 2.25
CA ILE A 68 -18.21 -1.58 2.29
C ILE A 68 -17.72 -0.86 1.04
N ALA A 69 -16.54 -1.25 0.55
CA ALA A 69 -15.98 -0.76 -0.70
C ALA A 69 -15.12 -1.83 -1.34
N GLU A 70 -15.06 -1.79 -2.67
CA GLU A 70 -14.23 -2.66 -3.50
C GLU A 70 -13.58 -1.81 -4.60
N LEU A 71 -12.34 -2.11 -4.93
CA LEU A 71 -11.54 -1.45 -5.96
C LEU A 71 -10.67 -2.48 -6.68
N SER A 72 -10.84 -2.60 -7.99
CA SER A 72 -9.94 -3.37 -8.85
C SER A 72 -8.89 -2.45 -9.47
N ILE A 73 -7.62 -2.86 -9.39
CA ILE A 73 -6.46 -2.18 -9.98
C ILE A 73 -5.87 -3.14 -10.99
N ILE A 74 -6.18 -2.95 -12.27
CA ILE A 74 -5.74 -3.85 -13.33
C ILE A 74 -4.40 -3.35 -13.88
N GLU A 75 -3.41 -4.24 -13.93
CA GLU A 75 -2.06 -3.97 -14.44
C GLU A 75 -1.46 -2.68 -13.86
N THR A 76 -1.13 -2.69 -12.56
CA THR A 76 -0.68 -1.48 -11.86
C THR A 76 0.51 -0.80 -12.54
N MET A 77 0.46 0.53 -12.56
CA MET A 77 1.50 1.39 -13.16
C MET A 77 2.66 1.64 -12.20
N HIS A 78 2.43 1.60 -10.89
CA HIS A 78 3.38 2.04 -9.87
C HIS A 78 3.45 1.04 -8.71
N ARG A 79 4.65 0.91 -8.14
CA ARG A 79 4.87 0.06 -6.96
C ARG A 79 4.25 0.64 -5.68
N HIS A 80 4.19 1.97 -5.58
CA HIS A 80 3.53 2.72 -4.53
C HIS A 80 2.24 3.31 -5.08
N MET A 81 1.12 3.01 -4.44
CA MET A 81 -0.19 3.49 -4.86
C MET A 81 -0.94 4.04 -3.66
N GLU A 82 -1.69 5.11 -3.88
CA GLU A 82 -2.55 5.71 -2.86
C GLU A 82 -3.95 5.94 -3.42
N PHE A 83 -4.95 5.50 -2.66
CA PHE A 83 -6.35 5.63 -3.04
C PHE A 83 -7.17 6.24 -1.92
N THR A 84 -8.13 7.09 -2.26
CA THR A 84 -9.17 7.53 -1.32
C THR A 84 -10.40 6.67 -1.51
N VAL A 85 -10.66 5.79 -0.55
CA VAL A 85 -11.82 4.89 -0.52
C VAL A 85 -12.94 5.53 0.30
N HIS A 86 -14.17 5.47 -0.21
CA HIS A 86 -15.34 6.05 0.46
C HIS A 86 -16.14 4.96 1.19
N VAL A 87 -16.46 5.21 2.46
CA VAL A 87 -17.34 4.37 3.28
C VAL A 87 -18.79 4.63 2.87
N ARG A 88 -19.52 3.59 2.42
CA ARG A 88 -20.90 3.75 1.90
C ARG A 88 -21.88 2.72 2.44
N GLY A 89 -23.15 3.14 2.49
CA GLY A 89 -24.31 2.31 2.80
C GLY A 89 -24.38 1.79 4.24
N VAL A 90 -23.71 2.48 5.17
CA VAL A 90 -23.83 2.29 6.62
C VAL A 90 -24.39 3.56 7.23
N THR A 91 -25.13 3.43 8.32
CA THR A 91 -25.70 4.59 9.04
C THR A 91 -24.64 5.35 9.84
N SER A 92 -23.61 4.64 10.30
CA SER A 92 -22.46 5.19 11.01
C SER A 92 -21.18 4.56 10.46
N PRO A 93 -20.11 5.33 10.20
CA PRO A 93 -18.85 4.79 9.71
C PRO A 93 -17.94 4.32 10.85
N TYR A 94 -18.32 4.54 12.11
CA TYR A 94 -17.45 4.26 13.26
C TYR A 94 -17.46 2.78 13.63
N GLY A 95 -16.28 2.24 13.94
CA GLY A 95 -16.12 0.85 14.36
C GLY A 95 -14.91 0.15 13.73
N PRO A 96 -14.81 -1.18 13.93
CA PRO A 96 -13.75 -2.01 13.37
C PRO A 96 -13.98 -2.34 11.90
N TYR A 97 -12.88 -2.36 11.14
CA TYR A 97 -12.83 -2.67 9.72
C TYR A 97 -11.59 -3.50 9.40
N TRP A 98 -11.59 -4.10 8.21
CA TRP A 98 -10.46 -4.79 7.61
C TRP A 98 -10.24 -4.27 6.20
N ALA A 99 -8.99 -3.94 5.88
CA ALA A 99 -8.54 -3.74 4.52
C ALA A 99 -7.91 -5.03 4.03
N GLU A 100 -8.41 -5.57 2.92
CA GLU A 100 -7.94 -6.81 2.32
C GLU A 100 -7.47 -6.53 0.90
N CYS A 101 -6.27 -6.98 0.58
CA CYS A 101 -5.71 -6.81 -0.75
C CYS A 101 -5.21 -8.14 -1.29
N ASP A 102 -5.69 -8.48 -2.49
CA ASP A 102 -5.25 -9.63 -3.27
C ASP A 102 -4.36 -9.15 -4.40
N LEU A 103 -3.25 -9.85 -4.64
CA LEU A 103 -2.37 -9.64 -5.78
C LEU A 103 -2.44 -10.85 -6.70
N TYR A 104 -2.69 -10.63 -7.98
CA TYR A 104 -2.86 -11.68 -8.99
C TYR A 104 -2.39 -11.22 -10.38
N TYR A 105 -2.31 -12.15 -11.32
CA TYR A 105 -1.94 -11.88 -12.72
C TYR A 105 -3.07 -12.29 -13.66
N GLU A 106 -3.39 -13.58 -13.72
CA GLU A 106 -4.38 -14.12 -14.67
C GLU A 106 -5.74 -14.39 -14.01
N ASP A 107 -5.72 -15.01 -12.82
CA ASP A 107 -6.93 -15.45 -12.13
C ASP A 107 -7.09 -14.75 -10.78
N ARG A 108 -8.14 -13.92 -10.68
CA ARG A 108 -8.51 -13.23 -9.43
C ARG A 108 -8.93 -14.20 -8.32
N LEU A 109 -9.41 -15.41 -8.67
CA LEU A 109 -9.83 -16.43 -7.70
C LEU A 109 -8.63 -17.18 -7.09
N SER A 110 -7.47 -17.10 -7.73
CA SER A 110 -6.23 -17.75 -7.32
C SER A 110 -5.13 -16.71 -7.06
N PRO A 111 -5.29 -15.82 -6.05
CA PRO A 111 -4.33 -14.77 -5.81
C PRO A 111 -2.97 -15.34 -5.41
N GLN A 112 -1.91 -14.76 -5.98
CA GLN A 112 -0.54 -15.11 -5.66
C GLN A 112 -0.17 -14.69 -4.23
N HIS A 113 -0.68 -13.54 -3.78
CA HIS A 113 -0.45 -13.05 -2.43
C HIS A 113 -1.70 -12.34 -1.89
N ARG A 114 -1.95 -12.46 -0.59
CA ARG A 114 -3.08 -11.85 0.10
C ARG A 114 -2.63 -11.24 1.42
N VAL A 115 -3.04 -10.01 1.67
CA VAL A 115 -2.80 -9.30 2.94
C VAL A 115 -4.12 -8.79 3.50
N SER A 116 -4.30 -8.91 4.83
CA SER A 116 -5.45 -8.38 5.56
C SER A 116 -4.95 -7.61 6.77
N VAL A 117 -5.34 -6.34 6.90
CA VAL A 117 -4.94 -5.46 8.01
C VAL A 117 -6.18 -4.89 8.69
N PRO A 118 -6.33 -5.06 10.03
CA PRO A 118 -7.42 -4.45 10.77
C PRO A 118 -7.17 -2.95 10.99
N PHE A 119 -8.24 -2.16 11.03
CA PHE A 119 -8.19 -0.75 11.44
C PHE A 119 -9.51 -0.32 12.08
N VAL A 120 -9.52 0.85 12.73
CA VAL A 120 -10.71 1.38 13.41
C VAL A 120 -10.98 2.79 12.92
N ILE A 121 -12.21 3.04 12.51
CA ILE A 121 -12.68 4.41 12.26
C ILE A 121 -13.25 4.94 13.58
N SER A 122 -12.63 5.98 14.12
CA SER A 122 -13.01 6.61 15.38
C SER A 122 -13.49 8.04 15.18
N PRO A 123 -14.46 8.53 15.96
CA PRO A 123 -14.99 9.89 15.82
C PRO A 123 -13.99 11.02 16.11
N ASN A 124 -12.86 10.73 16.79
CA ASN A 124 -11.88 11.72 17.23
C ASN A 124 -10.44 11.43 16.73
N ALA A 125 -10.26 11.02 15.47
CA ALA A 125 -8.93 10.66 14.93
C ALA A 125 -7.89 11.81 14.87
N GLN A 126 -8.21 13.02 15.35
CA GLN A 126 -7.36 14.20 15.24
C GLN A 126 -6.15 14.27 16.20
N SER A 127 -5.78 13.22 16.95
CA SER A 127 -4.84 13.38 18.08
C SER A 127 -3.55 12.56 18.05
N GLN A 128 -3.23 11.78 17.00
CA GLN A 128 -2.05 10.89 17.05
C GLN A 128 -0.87 11.29 16.16
N ASN A 129 -1.03 12.19 15.18
CA ASN A 129 0.03 12.48 14.19
C ASN A 129 0.79 13.80 14.40
N GLN A 130 0.77 14.41 15.60
CA GLN A 130 1.49 15.68 15.88
C GLN A 130 2.52 15.59 17.02
N GLN A 131 2.88 14.40 17.53
CA GLN A 131 3.80 14.30 18.69
C GLN A 131 5.25 13.87 18.37
N GLU A 132 5.63 13.65 17.10
CA GLU A 132 7.02 13.24 16.78
C GLU A 132 7.93 14.34 16.19
N GLU A 133 7.43 15.54 15.88
CA GLU A 133 8.23 16.56 15.18
C GLU A 133 8.81 17.69 16.07
N VAL A 134 8.87 17.52 17.39
CA VAL A 134 9.53 18.51 18.28
C VAL A 134 10.55 17.84 19.19
N LYS A 135 11.61 17.28 18.60
CA LYS A 135 12.93 17.15 19.24
C LYS A 135 14.06 17.24 18.21
N SER A 136 14.54 18.46 17.98
CA SER A 136 15.97 18.78 17.81
C SER A 136 16.18 20.26 18.08
#